data_AF-A0A450SDQ1-F1
#
_entry.id   AF-A0A450SDQ1-F1
#
_cell.length_a   1.000
_cell.length_b   1.000
_cell.length_c   1.000
_cell.angle_alpha   90.00
_cell.angle_beta   90.00
_cell.angle_gamma   90.00
#
_symmetry.space_group_name_H-M   'P 1'
#
loop_
_entity.id
_entity.type
_entity.pdbx_description
1 polymer ?
#
loop_
_entity_poly.entity_id
_entity_poly.type
_entity_poly.pdbx_seq_one_letter_code
_entity_poly.pdbx_strand_id
1 'polypeptide(L)'
;MKFKEWLEKVRKLGIESVSIFGVKINIPPIAISEPQEDVDDEQVSTQKGRIKAINGTWEGIRRFEEITEKGLRELDIRAELHADETGSINGIFFYENDKGALTDLVARGNVIDNKYFSLAYRDKDEGVIRYGTFILNLSATGETITGKFIEYRAEIEGLVTGDLTLEKVSVETDYKVSFTTTGPTTKKKEENENSREKIVFTRKIFFRSVDKEKR
;
A
#
# COMPACT_ATOMS: atom_id res chain seq x y z
N MET A 1 0.10 10.89 27.07
CA MET A 1 -0.42 12.27 27.18
C MET A 1 -1.93 12.18 27.28
N LYS A 2 -2.53 12.70 28.35
CA LYS A 2 -3.98 12.61 28.55
C LYS A 2 -4.68 13.58 27.60
N PHE A 3 -5.87 13.24 27.10
CA PHE A 3 -6.64 14.06 26.16
C PHE A 3 -6.79 15.53 26.63
N LYS A 4 -6.96 15.74 27.94
CA LYS A 4 -7.02 17.06 28.57
C LYS A 4 -5.73 17.88 28.41
N GLU A 5 -4.57 17.25 28.54
CA GLU A 5 -3.26 17.91 28.36
C GLU A 5 -3.02 18.32 26.90
N TRP A 6 -3.51 17.49 25.97
CA TRP A 6 -3.44 17.79 24.55
C TRP A 6 -4.34 18.98 24.17
N LEU A 7 -5.58 19.03 24.67
CA LEU A 7 -6.48 20.17 24.44
C LEU A 7 -5.91 21.49 24.96
N GLU A 8 -5.25 21.50 26.12
CA GLU A 8 -4.63 22.71 26.65
C GLU A 8 -3.49 23.22 25.75
N LYS A 9 -2.71 22.31 25.15
CA LYS A 9 -1.69 22.68 24.17
C LYS A 9 -2.31 23.29 22.92
N VAL A 10 -3.36 22.68 22.38
CA VAL A 10 -4.08 23.18 21.20
C VAL A 10 -4.64 24.59 21.46
N ARG A 11 -5.20 24.83 22.65
CA ARG A 11 -5.70 26.15 23.05
C ARG A 11 -4.60 27.20 23.15
N LYS A 12 -3.42 26.85 23.69
CA LYS A 12 -2.26 27.76 23.79
C LYS A 12 -1.71 28.18 22.42
N LEU A 13 -2.02 27.42 21.37
CA LEU A 13 -1.66 27.74 19.98
C LEU A 13 -2.67 28.66 19.28
N GLY A 14 -3.72 29.14 19.98
CA GLY A 14 -4.72 30.03 19.39
C GLY A 14 -5.71 29.33 18.45
N ILE A 15 -5.80 28.01 18.49
CA ILE A 15 -6.78 27.24 17.70
C ILE A 15 -8.15 27.37 18.38
N GLU A 16 -9.09 28.00 17.68
CA GLU A 16 -10.41 28.35 18.22
C GLU A 16 -11.42 27.20 18.18
N SER A 17 -11.24 26.24 17.27
CA SER A 17 -12.12 25.08 17.11
C SER A 17 -11.35 23.81 16.75
N VAL A 18 -11.75 22.68 17.33
CA VAL A 18 -11.22 21.35 17.03
C VAL A 18 -12.38 20.42 16.74
N SER A 19 -12.40 19.84 15.54
CA SER A 19 -13.35 18.77 15.20
C SER A 19 -12.77 17.43 15.62
N ILE A 20 -13.50 16.69 16.46
CA ILE A 20 -13.07 15.40 16.98
C ILE A 20 -13.99 14.34 16.44
N PHE A 21 -13.45 13.46 15.60
CA PHE A 21 -14.20 12.34 15.04
C PHE A 21 -13.99 11.11 15.91
N GLY A 22 -15.01 10.77 16.70
CA GLY A 22 -15.04 9.53 17.47
C GLY A 22 -15.36 8.36 16.56
N VAL A 23 -14.38 7.55 16.18
CA VAL A 23 -14.62 6.29 15.47
C VAL A 23 -15.00 5.23 16.49
N LYS A 24 -16.26 4.80 16.50
CA LYS A 24 -16.68 3.62 17.29
C LYS A 24 -16.20 2.36 16.55
N ILE A 25 -14.99 1.91 16.87
CA ILE A 25 -14.47 0.66 16.35
C ILE A 25 -15.13 -0.48 17.13
N ASN A 26 -16.08 -1.16 16.50
CA ASN A 26 -16.65 -2.38 17.05
C ASN A 26 -15.68 -3.52 16.72
N ILE A 27 -14.75 -3.81 17.64
CA ILE A 27 -13.80 -4.91 17.49
C ILE A 27 -14.53 -6.17 17.95
N PRO A 28 -14.85 -7.14 17.07
CA PRO A 28 -15.39 -8.41 17.52
C PRO A 28 -14.38 -9.08 18.46
N PRO A 29 -14.82 -9.76 19.54
CA PRO A 29 -13.93 -10.51 20.40
C PRO A 29 -13.22 -11.58 19.55
N ILE A 30 -11.91 -11.40 19.36
CA ILE A 30 -11.07 -12.38 18.69
C ILE A 30 -10.85 -13.51 19.69
N ALA A 31 -11.24 -14.74 19.31
CA ALA A 31 -10.89 -15.93 20.06
C ALA A 31 -9.36 -16.02 20.08
N ILE A 32 -8.78 -15.87 21.26
CA ILE A 32 -7.35 -16.10 21.49
C ILE A 32 -7.21 -17.63 21.51
N SER A 33 -6.85 -18.23 20.38
CA SER A 33 -6.34 -19.60 20.39
C SER A 33 -5.06 -19.64 21.21
N GLU A 34 -4.93 -20.65 22.06
CA GLU A 34 -3.71 -20.91 22.83
C GLU A 34 -2.48 -20.88 21.91
N PRO A 35 -1.34 -20.33 22.38
CA PRO A 35 -0.13 -20.30 21.59
C PRO A 35 0.30 -21.74 21.27
N GLN A 36 0.29 -22.09 19.99
CA GLN A 36 0.98 -23.30 19.54
C GLN A 36 2.47 -23.00 19.55
N GLU A 37 3.20 -23.73 20.39
CA GLU A 37 4.66 -23.78 20.34
C GLU A 37 5.12 -24.45 19.03
N ASP A 38 6.28 -23.98 18.56
CA ASP A 38 7.16 -24.57 17.55
C ASP A 38 6.91 -24.24 16.07
N VAL A 39 7.28 -23.00 15.68
CA VAL A 39 8.01 -22.71 14.44
C VAL A 39 9.03 -21.59 14.74
N ASP A 40 10.27 -21.73 14.26
CA ASP A 40 11.37 -20.75 14.35
C ASP A 40 11.06 -19.42 13.59
N ASP A 41 10.02 -18.70 14.01
CA ASP A 41 9.55 -17.40 13.46
C ASP A 41 9.99 -16.21 14.32
N GLU A 42 11.18 -16.30 14.93
CA GLU A 42 11.68 -15.29 15.89
C GLU A 42 11.92 -13.90 15.27
N GLN A 43 11.83 -13.76 13.94
CA GLN A 43 12.09 -12.49 13.27
C GLN A 43 10.92 -11.52 13.26
N VAL A 44 9.64 -11.92 13.35
CA VAL A 44 8.48 -10.98 13.26
C VAL A 44 7.86 -10.67 14.63
N SER A 45 8.30 -11.31 15.71
CA SER A 45 7.83 -11.04 17.07
C SER A 45 8.41 -9.74 17.66
N THR A 46 9.52 -9.25 17.11
CA THR A 46 10.17 -8.02 17.57
C THR A 46 9.68 -6.79 16.79
N GLN A 47 9.62 -5.63 17.47
CA GLN A 47 9.26 -4.35 16.82
C GLN A 47 10.12 -4.06 15.57
N LYS A 48 11.43 -4.32 15.65
CA LYS A 48 12.36 -4.14 14.53
C LYS A 48 12.04 -5.06 13.35
N GLY A 49 11.71 -6.31 13.65
CA GLY A 49 11.27 -7.29 12.66
C GLY A 49 10.03 -6.88 11.89
N ARG A 50 9.02 -6.38 12.62
CA ARG A 50 7.77 -5.89 12.03
C ARG A 50 7.97 -4.65 11.18
N ILE A 51 8.80 -3.70 11.65
CA ILE A 51 9.20 -2.52 10.86
C ILE A 51 9.82 -2.97 9.53
N LYS A 52 10.77 -3.91 9.57
CA LYS A 52 11.39 -4.45 8.35
C LYS A 52 10.38 -5.17 7.44
N ALA A 53 9.43 -5.88 8.02
CA ALA A 53 8.39 -6.61 7.28
C ALA A 53 7.39 -5.68 6.59
N ILE A 54 7.14 -4.46 7.10
CA ILE A 54 6.29 -3.45 6.43
C ILE A 54 6.93 -3.00 5.10
N ASN A 55 8.26 -2.97 5.02
CA ASN A 55 8.96 -2.44 3.85
C ASN A 55 8.72 -3.33 2.62
N GLY A 56 8.35 -2.69 1.51
CA GLY A 56 8.18 -3.35 0.22
C GLY A 56 7.01 -2.83 -0.60
N THR A 57 6.74 -3.56 -1.67
CA THR A 57 5.56 -3.36 -2.52
C THR A 57 4.45 -4.29 -2.09
N TRP A 58 3.23 -3.78 -2.11
CA TRP A 58 2.02 -4.43 -1.66
C TRP A 58 0.93 -4.27 -2.72
N GLU A 59 0.12 -5.29 -2.96
CA GLU A 59 -0.99 -5.25 -3.91
C GLU A 59 -2.23 -5.89 -3.29
N GLY A 60 -3.41 -5.40 -3.62
CA GLY A 60 -4.64 -5.99 -3.12
C GLY A 60 -5.87 -5.15 -3.44
N ILE A 61 -6.86 -5.18 -2.54
CA ILE A 61 -8.20 -4.66 -2.80
C ILE A 61 -8.62 -3.73 -1.66
N ARG A 62 -9.20 -2.59 -2.06
CA ARG A 62 -9.91 -1.66 -1.19
C ARG A 62 -11.41 -1.81 -1.42
N ARG A 63 -12.19 -2.10 -0.37
CA ARG A 63 -13.65 -2.28 -0.44
C ARG A 63 -14.38 -1.21 0.37
N PHE A 64 -15.42 -0.59 -0.17
CA PHE A 64 -16.20 0.42 0.56
C PHE A 64 -17.60 0.63 0.02
N GLU A 65 -18.45 1.20 0.87
CA GLU A 65 -19.76 1.69 0.48
C GLU A 65 -19.72 3.21 0.43
N GLU A 66 -20.22 3.80 -0.66
CA GLU A 66 -20.44 5.24 -0.73
C GLU A 66 -21.80 5.53 -0.10
N ILE A 67 -21.86 6.50 0.82
CA ILE A 67 -23.13 6.85 1.52
C ILE A 67 -24.21 7.28 0.50
N THR A 68 -23.80 7.88 -0.61
CA THR A 68 -24.66 8.43 -1.66
C THR A 68 -25.09 7.40 -2.70
N GLU A 69 -24.30 6.36 -2.92
CA GLU A 69 -24.57 5.30 -3.89
C GLU A 69 -24.68 3.96 -3.17
N LYS A 70 -25.90 3.40 -3.12
CA LYS A 70 -26.11 2.07 -2.54
C LYS A 70 -25.38 1.02 -3.38
N GLY A 71 -24.17 0.67 -2.98
CA GLY A 71 -23.39 -0.37 -3.62
C GLY A 71 -22.01 -0.51 -2.99
N LEU A 72 -21.58 -1.76 -2.79
CA LEU A 72 -20.20 -2.08 -2.46
C LEU A 72 -19.33 -1.83 -3.69
N ARG A 73 -18.29 -1.02 -3.54
CA ARG A 73 -17.26 -0.78 -4.55
C ARG A 73 -15.96 -1.46 -4.14
N GLU A 74 -15.24 -1.99 -5.13
CA GLU A 74 -13.92 -2.61 -4.95
C GLU A 74 -12.93 -1.96 -5.92
N LEU A 75 -11.78 -1.53 -5.41
CA LEU A 75 -10.71 -0.93 -6.20
C LEU A 75 -9.41 -1.71 -5.99
N ASP A 76 -8.73 -2.04 -7.08
CA ASP A 76 -7.38 -2.61 -7.04
C ASP A 76 -6.38 -1.55 -6.59
N ILE A 77 -5.57 -1.90 -5.61
CA ILE A 77 -4.65 -0.98 -4.95
C ILE A 77 -3.25 -1.59 -4.87
N ARG A 78 -2.26 -0.76 -5.17
CA ARG A 78 -0.85 -1.03 -5.00
C ARG A 78 -0.26 -0.01 -4.05
N ALA A 79 0.58 -0.43 -3.13
CA ALA A 79 1.26 0.44 -2.19
C ALA A 79 2.75 0.16 -2.17
N GLU A 80 3.56 1.19 -2.09
CA GLU A 80 4.98 1.10 -1.76
C GLU A 80 5.18 1.72 -0.38
N LEU A 81 5.59 0.91 0.59
CA LEU A 81 5.74 1.30 1.99
C LEU A 81 7.20 1.26 2.43
N HIS A 82 7.62 2.30 3.13
CA HIS A 82 8.96 2.46 3.69
C HIS A 82 8.87 2.96 5.12
N ALA A 83 9.24 2.09 6.06
CA ALA A 83 9.37 2.33 7.48
C ALA A 83 10.84 2.51 7.86
N ASP A 84 11.13 3.55 8.64
CA ASP A 84 12.45 3.77 9.24
C ASP A 84 12.60 3.04 10.59
N GLU A 85 13.80 3.12 11.17
CA GLU A 85 14.11 2.46 12.45
C GLU A 85 13.27 2.97 13.64
N THR A 86 12.68 4.16 13.52
CA THR A 86 11.79 4.73 14.54
C THR A 86 10.36 4.21 14.41
N GLY A 87 10.05 3.48 13.32
CA GLY A 87 8.71 3.04 12.97
C GLY A 87 7.89 4.12 12.28
N SER A 88 8.51 5.21 11.83
CA SER A 88 7.85 6.20 10.97
C SER A 88 7.73 5.63 9.56
N ILE A 89 6.54 5.68 8.99
CA ILE A 89 6.21 5.08 7.70
C ILE A 89 5.87 6.17 6.71
N ASN A 90 6.50 6.12 5.55
CA ASN A 90 6.10 6.84 4.35
C ASN A 90 5.55 5.82 3.35
N GLY A 91 4.46 6.17 2.69
CA GLY A 91 3.81 5.32 1.71
C GLY A 91 3.36 6.10 0.48
N ILE A 92 3.41 5.44 -0.67
CA ILE A 92 2.75 5.88 -1.89
C ILE A 92 1.76 4.80 -2.27
N PHE A 93 0.50 5.18 -2.46
CA PHE A 93 -0.56 4.28 -2.89
C PHE A 93 -1.02 4.67 -4.28
N PHE A 94 -1.25 3.67 -5.10
CA PHE A 94 -1.78 3.78 -6.45
C PHE A 94 -3.03 2.90 -6.50
N TYR A 95 -4.15 3.42 -6.95
CA TYR A 95 -5.29 2.57 -7.28
C TYR A 95 -5.99 3.07 -8.52
N GLU A 96 -6.52 2.12 -9.28
CA GLU A 96 -7.37 2.41 -10.43
C GLU A 96 -8.78 2.64 -9.91
N ASN A 97 -9.40 3.75 -10.27
CA ASN A 97 -10.81 3.99 -9.98
C ASN A 97 -11.71 3.36 -11.05
N ASP A 98 -13.02 3.37 -10.82
CA ASP A 98 -14.04 2.78 -11.70
C ASP A 98 -14.02 3.28 -13.16
N LYS A 99 -13.25 4.35 -13.47
CA LYS A 99 -13.12 4.95 -14.80
C LYS A 99 -11.74 4.70 -15.45
N GLY A 100 -10.93 3.82 -14.86
CA GLY A 100 -9.59 3.52 -15.34
C GLY A 100 -8.56 4.63 -15.06
N ALA A 101 -8.90 5.60 -14.22
CA ALA A 101 -7.96 6.64 -13.82
C ALA A 101 -7.20 6.22 -12.57
N LEU A 102 -5.87 6.29 -12.66
CA LEU A 102 -4.98 6.05 -11.54
C LEU A 102 -5.05 7.24 -10.58
N THR A 103 -5.32 6.96 -9.31
CA THR A 103 -5.18 7.91 -8.21
C THR A 103 -3.90 7.63 -7.45
N ASP A 104 -3.06 8.65 -7.32
CA ASP A 104 -1.87 8.64 -6.47
C ASP A 104 -2.21 9.24 -5.11
N LEU A 105 -2.04 8.48 -4.03
CA LEU A 105 -2.08 9.01 -2.67
C LEU A 105 -0.69 9.04 -2.06
N VAL A 106 -0.42 10.11 -1.31
CA VAL A 106 0.76 10.20 -0.45
C VAL A 106 0.30 9.95 0.99
N ALA A 107 0.92 8.97 1.63
CA ALA A 107 0.57 8.52 2.97
C ALA A 107 1.77 8.64 3.92
N ARG A 108 1.50 9.00 5.17
CA ARG A 108 2.49 9.08 6.25
C ARG A 108 1.89 8.63 7.57
N GLY A 109 2.69 8.01 8.41
CA GLY A 109 2.30 7.75 9.78
C GLY A 109 3.31 6.88 10.50
N ASN A 110 2.83 5.98 11.36
CA ASN A 110 3.70 5.30 12.31
C ASN A 110 3.12 3.96 12.77
N VAL A 111 4.02 3.09 13.22
CA VAL A 111 3.67 1.87 13.95
C VAL A 111 3.08 2.24 15.32
N ILE A 112 2.07 1.48 15.75
CA ILE A 112 1.32 1.62 17.00
C ILE A 112 1.29 0.26 17.70
N ASP A 113 1.72 0.22 18.96
CA ASP A 113 1.67 -0.96 19.84
C ASP A 113 2.27 -2.24 19.22
N ASN A 114 3.30 -2.10 18.39
CA ASN A 114 3.97 -3.21 17.69
C ASN A 114 3.04 -4.14 16.90
N LYS A 115 1.80 -3.73 16.63
CA LYS A 115 0.80 -4.59 16.00
C LYS A 115 0.15 -3.85 14.84
N TYR A 116 -0.32 -2.65 15.14
CA TYR A 116 -1.02 -1.80 14.19
C TYR A 116 -0.08 -0.75 13.63
N PHE A 117 -0.49 -0.12 12.53
CA PHE A 117 0.11 1.13 12.07
C PHE A 117 -0.97 1.99 11.44
N SER A 118 -0.84 3.30 11.65
CA SER A 118 -1.76 4.28 11.07
C SER A 118 -1.08 5.04 9.96
N LEU A 119 -1.78 5.30 8.87
CA LEU A 119 -1.28 6.12 7.77
C LEU A 119 -2.32 7.19 7.43
N ALA A 120 -2.04 8.43 7.77
CA ALA A 120 -2.79 9.57 7.24
C ALA A 120 -2.36 9.81 5.80
N TYR A 121 -3.32 10.05 4.92
CA TYR A 121 -3.03 10.21 3.50
C TYR A 121 -3.85 11.34 2.88
N ARG A 122 -3.38 11.79 1.73
CA ARG A 122 -4.07 12.75 0.87
C ARG A 122 -3.81 12.44 -0.59
N ASP A 123 -4.65 12.98 -1.46
CA ASP A 123 -4.36 13.01 -2.88
C ASP A 123 -3.04 13.73 -3.15
N LYS A 124 -2.30 13.22 -4.13
CA LYS A 124 -1.07 13.83 -4.59
C LYS A 124 -1.36 15.02 -5.50
N ASP A 125 -2.47 15.00 -6.23
CA ASP A 125 -2.94 16.14 -7.00
C ASP A 125 -3.54 17.18 -6.06
N GLU A 126 -2.91 18.37 -6.00
CA GLU A 126 -3.36 19.47 -5.14
C GLU A 126 -4.73 20.04 -5.57
N GLY A 127 -5.18 19.76 -6.80
CA GLY A 127 -6.51 20.11 -7.28
C GLY A 127 -7.63 19.21 -6.75
N VAL A 128 -7.29 18.06 -6.15
CA VAL A 128 -8.26 17.08 -5.64
C VAL A 128 -8.29 17.12 -4.12
N ILE A 129 -9.43 17.53 -3.57
CA ILE A 129 -9.64 17.51 -2.11
C ILE A 129 -10.10 16.12 -1.70
N ARG A 130 -9.11 15.26 -1.43
CA ARG A 130 -9.30 13.92 -0.85
C ARG A 130 -8.23 13.65 0.20
N TYR A 131 -8.66 13.23 1.38
CA TYR A 131 -7.75 12.90 2.48
C TYR A 131 -8.40 11.92 3.44
N GLY A 132 -7.61 11.15 4.15
CA GLY A 132 -8.12 10.12 5.03
C GLY A 132 -7.06 9.52 5.93
N THR A 133 -7.42 8.43 6.58
CA THR A 133 -6.47 7.62 7.34
C THR A 133 -6.77 6.14 7.17
N PHE A 134 -5.70 5.35 7.08
CA PHE A 134 -5.73 3.91 7.25
C PHE A 134 -5.36 3.54 8.69
N ILE A 135 -5.98 2.50 9.22
CA ILE A 135 -5.55 1.78 10.42
C ILE A 135 -5.35 0.32 10.01
N LEU A 136 -4.11 -0.13 10.04
CA LEU A 136 -3.66 -1.35 9.39
C LEU A 136 -2.98 -2.29 10.40
N ASN A 137 -3.03 -3.57 10.11
CA ASN A 137 -2.41 -4.64 10.87
C ASN A 137 -1.59 -5.51 9.91
N LEU A 138 -0.31 -5.70 10.23
CA LEU A 138 0.56 -6.63 9.52
C LEU A 138 0.37 -8.03 10.11
N SER A 139 0.25 -9.06 9.28
CA SER A 139 0.18 -10.45 9.76
C SER A 139 1.41 -10.85 10.58
N ALA A 140 1.31 -11.96 11.31
CA ALA A 140 2.46 -12.53 12.01
C ALA A 140 3.57 -12.95 11.04
N THR A 141 3.21 -13.39 9.83
CA THR A 141 4.17 -13.79 8.79
C THR A 141 4.83 -12.61 8.07
N GLY A 142 4.25 -11.40 8.15
CA GLY A 142 4.73 -10.25 7.39
C GLY A 142 4.31 -10.25 5.91
N GLU A 143 3.41 -11.14 5.51
CA GLU A 143 2.99 -11.33 4.11
C GLU A 143 1.69 -10.62 3.75
N THR A 144 0.87 -10.26 4.74
CA THR A 144 -0.42 -9.59 4.49
C THR A 144 -0.63 -8.39 5.40
N ILE A 145 -1.25 -7.35 4.84
CA ILE A 145 -1.74 -6.18 5.57
C ILE A 145 -3.25 -6.16 5.45
N THR A 146 -3.94 -6.04 6.58
CA THR A 146 -5.39 -5.87 6.60
C THR A 146 -5.77 -4.69 7.47
N GLY A 147 -6.88 -4.03 7.17
CA GLY A 147 -7.37 -2.99 8.06
C GLY A 147 -8.54 -2.20 7.50
N LYS A 148 -8.74 -1.02 8.08
CA LYS A 148 -9.85 -0.14 7.78
C LYS A 148 -9.37 1.23 7.38
N PHE A 149 -10.22 1.96 6.67
CA PHE A 149 -9.97 3.36 6.36
C PHE A 149 -11.21 4.22 6.59
N ILE A 150 -10.95 5.50 6.76
CA ILE A 150 -11.93 6.57 6.67
C ILE A 150 -11.36 7.68 5.80
N GLU A 151 -12.15 8.19 4.87
CA GLU A 151 -11.73 9.14 3.85
C GLU A 151 -12.78 10.22 3.67
N TYR A 152 -12.36 11.47 3.53
CA TYR A 152 -13.19 12.54 2.99
C TYR A 152 -12.98 12.66 1.48
N ARG A 153 -14.08 12.78 0.75
CA ARG A 153 -14.12 13.01 -0.70
C ARG A 153 -14.96 14.24 -0.99
N ALA A 154 -14.37 15.25 -1.62
CA ALA A 154 -15.10 16.46 -2.00
C ALA A 154 -16.15 16.19 -3.08
N GLU A 155 -15.96 15.19 -3.95
CA GLU A 155 -16.89 14.88 -5.04
C GLU A 155 -18.27 14.45 -4.54
N ILE A 156 -18.34 13.88 -3.34
CA ILE A 156 -19.58 13.45 -2.68
C ILE A 156 -19.85 14.23 -1.39
N GLU A 157 -19.05 15.27 -1.11
CA GLU A 157 -19.11 16.10 0.11
C GLU A 157 -19.24 15.29 1.41
N GLY A 158 -18.51 14.16 1.50
CA GLY A 158 -18.84 13.13 2.48
C GLY A 158 -17.68 12.24 2.90
N LEU A 159 -17.96 11.45 3.94
CA LEU A 159 -17.04 10.44 4.45
C LEU A 159 -17.34 9.08 3.83
N VAL A 160 -16.28 8.39 3.45
CA VAL A 160 -16.29 7.00 2.98
C VAL A 160 -15.51 6.16 3.99
N THR A 161 -16.05 5.02 4.36
CA THR A 161 -15.36 4.03 5.19
C THR A 161 -15.30 2.71 4.48
N GLY A 162 -14.24 1.95 4.75
CA GLY A 162 -14.10 0.64 4.13
C GLY A 162 -12.97 -0.18 4.70
N ASP A 163 -12.74 -1.30 4.03
CA ASP A 163 -11.73 -2.28 4.34
C ASP A 163 -10.61 -2.25 3.30
N LEU A 164 -9.40 -2.59 3.73
CA LEU A 164 -8.22 -2.72 2.90
C LEU A 164 -7.56 -4.06 3.19
N THR A 165 -7.28 -4.82 2.14
CA THR A 165 -6.46 -6.03 2.20
C THR A 165 -5.36 -5.91 1.17
N LEU A 166 -4.12 -6.11 1.59
CA LEU A 166 -2.94 -6.13 0.74
C LEU A 166 -2.13 -7.39 1.02
N GLU A 167 -1.50 -7.90 -0.03
CA GLU A 167 -0.53 -8.98 -0.02
C GLU A 167 0.81 -8.43 -0.46
N LYS A 168 1.87 -8.94 0.15
CA LYS A 168 3.22 -8.53 -0.19
C LYS A 168 3.57 -9.06 -1.57
N VAL A 169 4.04 -8.17 -2.45
CA VAL A 169 4.57 -8.60 -3.74
C VAL A 169 5.95 -9.16 -3.48
N SER A 170 6.07 -10.47 -3.55
CA SER A 170 7.38 -11.12 -3.55
C SER A 170 8.15 -10.62 -4.76
N VAL A 171 9.36 -10.08 -4.52
CA VAL A 171 10.28 -9.78 -5.61
C VAL A 171 10.77 -11.14 -6.11
N GLU A 172 10.10 -11.72 -7.10
CA GLU A 172 10.69 -12.77 -7.91
C GLU A 172 12.00 -12.20 -8.48
N THR A 173 13.12 -12.78 -8.05
CA THR A 173 14.46 -12.50 -8.60
C THR A 173 14.41 -12.45 -10.12
N ASP A 174 14.95 -11.37 -10.69
CA ASP A 174 15.00 -11.09 -12.13
C ASP A 174 15.39 -12.33 -12.96
N TYR A 175 14.42 -12.95 -13.64
CA TYR A 175 14.75 -13.80 -14.78
C TYR A 175 15.17 -12.90 -15.95
N LYS A 176 16.49 -12.81 -16.19
CA LYS A 176 17.04 -12.23 -17.42
C LYS A 176 16.70 -13.14 -18.60
N VAL A 177 15.54 -12.92 -19.24
CA VAL A 177 15.23 -13.56 -20.52
C VAL A 177 15.84 -12.73 -21.64
N SER A 178 17.02 -13.13 -22.12
CA SER A 178 17.63 -12.56 -23.33
C SER A 178 17.12 -13.27 -24.57
N PHE A 179 16.28 -12.60 -25.36
CA PHE A 179 15.91 -13.09 -26.68
C PHE A 179 17.02 -12.73 -27.69
N THR A 180 17.53 -13.74 -28.40
CA THR A 180 18.38 -13.52 -29.58
C THR A 180 17.53 -13.79 -30.81
N THR A 181 17.09 -12.74 -31.50
CA THR A 181 16.38 -12.90 -32.78
C THR A 181 17.39 -12.99 -33.91
N THR A 182 17.56 -14.16 -34.51
CA THR A 182 18.21 -14.32 -35.82
C THR A 182 17.19 -14.13 -36.92
N GLY A 183 17.04 -12.89 -37.40
CA GLY A 183 16.33 -12.60 -38.64
C GLY A 183 17.30 -12.66 -39.84
N PRO A 184 16.83 -13.04 -41.05
CA PRO A 184 17.66 -12.95 -42.24
C PRO A 184 17.99 -11.48 -42.54
N THR A 185 19.28 -11.14 -42.52
CA THR A 185 19.77 -9.85 -43.03
C THR A 185 19.46 -9.75 -44.52
N THR A 186 18.54 -8.87 -44.91
CA THR A 186 18.45 -8.36 -46.27
C THR A 186 19.73 -7.60 -46.57
N LYS A 187 20.65 -8.26 -47.28
CA LYS A 187 21.83 -7.61 -47.85
C LYS A 187 21.36 -6.58 -48.88
N LYS A 188 21.28 -5.30 -48.48
CA LYS A 188 21.55 -4.21 -49.43
C LYS A 188 23.06 -4.12 -49.56
N LYS A 189 23.49 -4.30 -50.81
CA LYS A 189 24.86 -4.25 -51.29
C LYS A 189 25.30 -2.79 -51.28
N GLU A 190 26.28 -2.44 -50.46
CA GLU A 190 27.37 -1.51 -50.82
C GLU A 190 28.38 -1.44 -49.68
N GLU A 191 29.65 -1.40 -50.08
CA GLU A 191 30.84 -1.41 -49.26
C GLU A 191 30.90 -0.19 -48.35
N ASN A 192 30.97 -0.41 -47.04
CA ASN A 192 31.98 0.29 -46.25
C ASN A 192 32.23 -0.41 -44.92
N GLU A 193 33.51 -0.37 -44.55
CA GLU A 193 34.09 -0.86 -43.33
C GLU A 193 33.47 -0.21 -42.08
N ASN A 194 33.50 -0.97 -40.98
CA ASN A 194 33.32 -0.58 -39.59
C ASN A 194 31.91 -0.37 -39.01
N SER A 195 31.74 -1.01 -37.85
CA SER A 195 30.66 -0.96 -36.85
C SER A 195 29.37 -1.76 -37.16
N ARG A 196 29.28 -2.96 -36.56
CA ARG A 196 27.98 -3.57 -36.25
C ARG A 196 27.44 -2.90 -34.99
N GLU A 197 26.57 -1.91 -35.15
CA GLU A 197 25.78 -1.41 -34.01
C GLU A 197 24.77 -2.47 -33.60
N LYS A 198 24.98 -3.03 -32.42
CA LYS A 198 24.03 -3.94 -31.77
C LYS A 198 23.01 -3.07 -31.04
N ILE A 199 21.85 -2.84 -31.66
CA ILE A 199 20.74 -2.14 -30.98
C ILE A 199 20.12 -3.13 -29.98
N VAL A 200 20.35 -2.88 -28.69
CA VAL A 200 19.76 -3.65 -27.59
C VAL A 200 18.52 -2.90 -27.09
N PHE A 201 17.34 -3.40 -27.44
CA PHE A 201 16.10 -2.93 -26.82
C PHE A 201 15.93 -3.62 -25.46
N THR A 202 16.05 -2.86 -24.37
CA THR A 202 15.71 -3.35 -23.02
C THR A 202 14.28 -2.93 -22.72
N ARG A 203 13.32 -3.84 -22.89
CA ARG A 203 11.94 -3.62 -22.43
C ARG A 203 11.74 -4.43 -21.16
N LYS A 204 11.53 -3.75 -20.03
CA LYS A 204 11.07 -4.42 -18.80
C LYS A 204 9.62 -4.85 -19.02
N ILE A 205 9.39 -6.16 -19.06
CA ILE A 205 8.05 -6.75 -19.11
C ILE A 205 7.90 -7.54 -17.82
N PHE A 206 6.93 -7.15 -16.99
CA PHE A 206 6.58 -7.88 -15.78
C PHE A 206 5.58 -8.97 -16.17
N PHE A 207 5.92 -10.23 -15.91
CA PHE A 207 4.97 -11.34 -16.00
C PHE A 207 4.59 -11.73 -14.58
N ARG A 208 3.29 -11.81 -14.30
CA ARG A 208 2.77 -12.47 -13.11
C ARG A 208 2.62 -13.94 -13.44
N SER A 209 3.41 -14.82 -12.81
CA SER A 209 3.07 -16.24 -12.75
C SER A 209 1.82 -16.36 -11.89
N VAL A 210 0.70 -16.74 -12.49
CA VAL A 210 -0.47 -17.19 -11.72
C VAL A 210 -0.29 -18.69 -11.58
N ASP A 211 0.26 -19.13 -10.44
CA ASP A 211 0.19 -20.53 -10.03
C ASP A 211 -1.28 -20.88 -9.81
N LYS A 212 -1.93 -21.35 -10.87
CA LYS A 212 -3.17 -22.11 -10.76
C LYS A 212 -2.83 -23.54 -10.41
N GLU A 213 -2.61 -23.82 -9.13
CA GLU A 213 -2.74 -25.19 -8.62
C GLU A 213 -3.51 -25.24 -7.29
N LYS A 214 -4.69 -25.87 -7.36
CA LYS A 214 -5.43 -26.63 -6.31
C LYS A 214 -6.01 -25.77 -5.17
N ARG A 215 -7.32 -25.63 -4.97
CA ARG A 215 -8.50 -26.48 -5.20
C ARG A 215 -9.74 -25.61 -5.34
#